data_AF-A0A2L2L8H4-F1
#
_entry.id   AF-A0A2L2L8H4-F1
#
_cell.length_a   1.000
_cell.length_b   1.000
_cell.length_c   1.000
_cell.angle_alpha   90.00
_cell.angle_beta   90.00
_cell.angle_gamma   90.00
#
_symmetry.space_group_name_H-M   'P 1'
#
loop_
_entity.id
_entity.type
_entity.pdbx_description
1 polymer ?
#
loop_
_entity_poly.entity_id
_entity_poly.type
_entity_poly.pdbx_seq_one_letter_code
_entity_poly.pdbx_strand_id
1 'polypeptide(L)'
;MANPIWTNPIKHPEDVGVGAWRRRVTFDQKNMATGVPVVTLEKGCIPLRAYARIETAFNAGTTNVLVLGSAADDDGLVTSANAAATATGFKAGSGAELGVELANDTTFFAKFTQTGTAATTGVVEFIVEFINPRNWAHYSNRSQGA
;
A
#
# COMPACT_ATOMS: atom_id res chain seq x y z
N MET A 1 2.22 25.78 25.76
CA MET A 1 2.27 24.45 26.43
C MET A 1 3.58 23.81 26.04
N ALA A 2 4.25 23.01 26.89
CA ALA A 2 5.50 22.37 26.48
C ALA A 2 5.24 21.44 25.29
N ASN A 3 6.05 21.54 24.22
CA ASN A 3 5.88 20.71 23.02
C ASN A 3 5.84 19.22 23.45
N PRO A 4 4.82 18.45 23.04
CA PRO A 4 4.58 17.10 23.52
C PRO A 4 5.74 16.12 23.26
N ILE A 5 6.65 16.42 22.34
CA ILE A 5 7.93 15.71 22.16
C ILE A 5 8.77 15.68 23.44
N TRP A 6 8.69 16.72 24.27
CA TRP A 6 9.47 16.84 25.51
C TRP A 6 8.78 16.22 26.73
N THR A 7 7.48 15.93 26.66
CA THR A 7 6.70 15.38 27.78
C THR A 7 6.44 13.88 27.63
N ASN A 8 6.36 13.39 26.39
CA ASN A 8 6.44 11.97 26.06
C ASN A 8 7.50 11.75 24.97
N PRO A 9 8.79 11.72 25.34
CA PRO A 9 9.81 11.10 24.49
C PRO A 9 9.33 9.69 24.09
N ILE A 10 9.86 9.14 22.99
CA ILE A 10 9.59 7.75 22.61
C ILE A 10 10.00 6.86 23.80
N LYS A 11 9.03 6.47 24.63
CA LYS A 11 9.28 5.75 25.89
C LYS A 11 9.19 4.24 25.72
N HIS A 12 8.49 3.76 24.68
CA HIS A 12 8.30 2.35 24.42
C HIS A 12 8.52 2.01 22.93
N PRO A 13 9.25 0.92 22.61
CA PRO A 13 9.53 0.51 21.23
C PRO A 13 8.28 0.07 20.44
N GLU A 14 7.13 -0.06 21.11
CA GLU A 14 5.83 -0.35 20.51
C GLU A 14 5.06 0.90 20.05
N ASP A 15 5.46 2.11 20.51
CA ASP A 15 4.85 3.39 20.13
C ASP A 15 5.47 4.04 18.86
N VAL A 16 6.49 3.39 18.29
CA VAL A 16 7.15 3.80 17.05
C VAL A 16 7.63 2.57 16.28
N GLY A 17 7.29 2.46 15.00
CA GLY A 17 7.78 1.36 14.19
C GLY A 17 7.50 1.57 12.72
N VAL A 18 8.51 1.31 11.89
CA VAL A 18 8.30 1.09 10.47
C VAL A 18 7.97 -0.39 10.29
N GLY A 19 6.73 -0.66 9.93
CA GLY A 19 6.27 -1.97 9.51
C GLY A 19 6.48 -2.16 8.01
N ALA A 20 6.68 -3.41 7.60
CA ALA A 20 6.64 -3.78 6.21
C ALA A 20 5.76 -5.03 6.05
N TRP A 21 4.82 -4.96 5.12
CA TRP A 21 4.01 -6.11 4.73
C TRP A 21 4.38 -6.55 3.33
N ARG A 22 4.40 -7.86 3.09
CA ARG A 22 4.67 -8.46 1.78
C ARG A 22 3.57 -9.46 1.45
N ARG A 23 3.04 -9.39 0.23
CA ARG A 23 2.12 -10.41 -0.28
C ARG A 23 2.37 -10.71 -1.75
N ARG A 24 2.47 -12.00 -2.06
CA ARG A 24 2.50 -12.52 -3.41
C ARG A 24 1.08 -12.73 -3.95
N VAL A 25 0.84 -12.30 -5.20
CA VAL A 25 -0.44 -12.38 -5.90
C VAL A 25 -0.20 -12.91 -7.32
N THR A 26 -1.04 -13.86 -7.75
CA THR A 26 -0.99 -14.45 -9.10
C THR A 26 -2.15 -13.98 -9.96
N PHE A 27 -1.99 -14.01 -11.29
CA PHE A 27 -3.01 -13.54 -12.24
C PHE A 27 -4.35 -14.29 -12.16
N ASP A 28 -4.30 -15.57 -11.82
CA ASP A 28 -5.43 -16.50 -11.72
C ASP A 28 -6.10 -16.49 -10.34
N GLN A 29 -5.62 -15.63 -9.43
CA GLN A 29 -6.15 -15.57 -8.09
C GLN A 29 -7.62 -15.12 -8.11
N LYS A 30 -8.44 -15.79 -7.29
CA LYS A 30 -9.87 -15.45 -7.20
C LYS A 30 -10.04 -13.96 -6.88
N ASN A 31 -10.94 -13.30 -7.61
CA ASN A 31 -11.24 -11.87 -7.51
C ASN A 31 -10.12 -10.94 -8.01
N MET A 32 -9.16 -11.40 -8.81
CA MET A 32 -8.08 -10.53 -9.32
C MET A 32 -8.58 -9.27 -10.05
N ALA A 33 -9.70 -9.37 -10.78
CA ALA A 33 -10.30 -8.23 -11.47
C ALA A 33 -11.04 -7.24 -10.54
N THR A 34 -11.52 -7.71 -9.38
CA THR A 34 -12.33 -6.90 -8.44
C THR A 34 -11.55 -6.44 -7.22
N GLY A 35 -10.47 -7.12 -6.85
CA GLY A 35 -9.61 -6.80 -5.72
C GLY A 35 -9.24 -8.03 -4.91
N VAL A 36 -7.95 -8.30 -4.84
CA VAL A 36 -7.35 -9.21 -3.88
C VAL A 36 -6.79 -8.39 -2.71
N PRO A 37 -7.24 -8.58 -1.46
CA PRO A 37 -6.70 -7.82 -0.34
C PRO A 37 -5.21 -8.13 -0.18
N VAL A 38 -4.37 -7.11 0.01
CA VAL A 38 -2.92 -7.24 0.20
C VAL A 38 -2.57 -7.09 1.66
N VAL A 39 -2.94 -5.95 2.25
CA VAL A 39 -2.69 -5.59 3.63
C VAL A 39 -3.86 -4.75 4.15
N THR A 40 -4.16 -4.88 5.43
CA THR A 40 -5.06 -3.96 6.14
C THR A 40 -4.22 -3.18 7.14
N LEU A 41 -4.28 -1.86 7.05
CA LEU A 41 -3.62 -0.94 7.96
C LEU A 41 -4.68 -0.27 8.82
N GLU A 42 -4.39 -0.13 10.10
CA GLU A 42 -5.28 0.57 11.04
C GLU A 42 -5.30 2.07 10.79
N LYS A 43 -6.37 2.72 11.26
CA LYS A 43 -6.49 4.17 11.29
C LYS A 43 -5.25 4.81 11.93
N GLY A 44 -4.73 5.85 11.29
CA GLY A 44 -3.58 6.60 11.76
C GLY A 44 -2.22 6.06 11.28
N CYS A 45 -2.18 4.89 10.63
CA CYS A 45 -1.01 4.49 9.85
C CYS A 45 -0.72 5.49 8.73
N ILE A 46 0.56 5.63 8.37
CA ILE A 46 0.97 6.36 7.16
C ILE A 46 1.72 5.37 6.25
N PRO A 47 1.20 5.01 5.07
CA PRO A 47 1.93 4.26 4.07
C PRO A 47 3.11 5.11 3.58
N LEU A 48 4.35 4.68 3.81
CA LEU A 48 5.54 5.43 3.44
C LEU A 48 6.00 5.11 2.03
N ARG A 49 6.00 3.81 1.69
CA ARG A 49 6.45 3.31 0.38
C ARG A 49 5.63 2.10 -0.01
N ALA A 50 5.39 1.95 -1.30
CA ALA A 50 4.83 0.74 -1.86
C ALA A 50 5.65 0.31 -3.08
N TYR A 51 5.75 -1.00 -3.27
CA TYR A 51 6.50 -1.60 -4.36
C TYR A 51 5.74 -2.73 -5.00
N ALA A 52 5.95 -2.90 -6.30
CA ALA A 52 5.55 -4.07 -7.06
C ALA A 52 6.82 -4.77 -7.57
N ARG A 53 7.10 -5.96 -7.03
CA ARG A 53 8.15 -6.86 -7.53
C ARG A 53 7.50 -7.88 -8.45
N ILE A 54 7.60 -7.65 -9.76
CA ILE A 54 7.02 -8.54 -10.76
C ILE A 54 8.02 -9.66 -11.07
N GLU A 55 7.65 -10.88 -10.67
CA GLU A 55 8.42 -12.10 -10.89
C GLU A 55 8.13 -12.71 -12.27
N THR A 56 6.88 -12.59 -12.72
CA THR A 56 6.44 -13.06 -14.04
C THR A 56 5.49 -12.02 -14.61
N ALA A 57 5.75 -11.61 -15.86
CA ALA A 57 4.97 -10.59 -16.54
C ALA A 57 3.50 -11.00 -16.68
N PHE A 58 2.60 -10.04 -16.50
CA PHE A 58 1.19 -10.16 -16.86
C PHE A 58 1.07 -9.71 -18.32
N ASN A 59 0.71 -10.63 -19.21
CA ASN A 59 0.66 -10.34 -20.65
C ASN A 59 -0.65 -10.82 -21.29
N ALA A 60 -1.56 -9.87 -21.48
CA ALA A 60 -2.84 -10.02 -22.17
C ALA A 60 -2.79 -9.63 -23.67
N GLY A 61 -1.60 -9.34 -24.20
CA GLY A 61 -1.39 -8.87 -25.58
C GLY A 61 -1.73 -7.40 -25.82
N THR A 62 -2.74 -6.83 -25.14
CA THR A 62 -3.08 -5.40 -25.22
C THR A 62 -2.90 -4.70 -23.88
N THR A 63 -3.97 -4.32 -23.19
CA THR A 63 -3.89 -3.56 -21.95
C THR A 63 -3.66 -4.47 -20.77
N ASN A 64 -2.72 -4.08 -19.90
CA ASN A 64 -2.34 -4.80 -18.69
C ASN A 64 -2.26 -3.81 -17.53
N VAL A 65 -3.39 -3.60 -16.85
CA VAL A 65 -3.53 -2.61 -15.78
C VAL A 65 -3.42 -3.33 -14.45
N LEU A 66 -2.22 -3.32 -13.86
CA LEU A 66 -1.95 -3.85 -12.53
C LEU A 66 -1.78 -2.68 -11.55
N VAL A 67 -2.57 -2.65 -10.49
CA VAL A 67 -2.58 -1.56 -9.51
C VAL A 67 -2.65 -2.08 -8.08
N LEU A 68 -2.24 -1.23 -7.14
CA LEU A 68 -2.43 -1.43 -5.70
C LEU A 68 -2.96 -0.13 -5.10
N GLY A 69 -4.09 -0.20 -4.42
CA GLY A 69 -4.73 0.96 -3.83
C GLY A 69 -5.88 0.58 -2.90
N SER A 70 -6.52 1.56 -2.29
CA SER A 70 -7.68 1.35 -1.44
C SER A 70 -8.95 1.05 -2.25
N ALA A 71 -10.10 0.93 -1.59
CA ALA A 71 -11.38 0.81 -2.27
C ALA A 71 -11.88 2.14 -2.87
N ALA A 72 -11.35 3.27 -2.39
CA ALA A 72 -11.72 4.61 -2.87
C ALA A 72 -10.79 5.07 -4.00
N ASP A 73 -9.55 4.59 -4.01
CA ASP A 73 -8.53 4.91 -5.00
C ASP A 73 -7.75 3.65 -5.38
N ASP A 74 -8.08 3.08 -6.54
CA ASP A 74 -7.55 1.79 -7.01
C ASP A 74 -6.04 1.80 -7.23
N ASP A 75 -5.44 2.96 -7.50
CA ASP A 75 -4.00 3.15 -7.65
C ASP A 75 -3.35 4.05 -6.59
N GLY A 76 -4.01 4.16 -5.43
CA GLY A 76 -3.57 4.98 -4.32
C GLY A 76 -2.16 4.67 -3.79
N LEU A 77 -1.60 3.48 -4.01
CA LEU A 77 -0.22 3.15 -3.65
C LEU A 77 0.69 2.91 -4.87
N VAL A 78 0.27 2.05 -5.79
CA VAL A 78 1.03 1.69 -7.01
C VAL A 78 0.12 1.86 -8.23
N THR A 79 0.50 2.77 -9.12
CA THR A 79 -0.18 2.97 -10.40
C THR A 79 0.18 1.93 -11.42
N SER A 80 -0.67 1.78 -12.44
CA SER A 80 -0.41 0.87 -13.56
C SER A 80 0.83 1.27 -14.36
N ALA A 81 1.14 2.57 -14.43
CA ALA A 81 2.36 3.08 -15.03
C ALA A 81 3.60 2.69 -14.21
N ASN A 82 3.52 2.77 -12.87
CA ASN A 82 4.61 2.29 -12.01
C ASN A 82 4.80 0.77 -12.15
N ALA A 83 3.71 0.01 -12.06
CA ALA A 83 3.75 -1.44 -12.10
C ALA A 83 4.20 -1.96 -13.47
N ALA A 84 3.81 -1.32 -14.57
CA ALA A 84 4.20 -1.68 -15.94
C ALA A 84 4.19 -3.21 -16.14
N ALA A 85 3.01 -3.81 -16.04
CA ALA A 85 2.81 -5.22 -15.68
C ALA A 85 3.47 -6.24 -16.64
N THR A 86 3.81 -5.81 -17.85
CA THR A 86 4.47 -6.61 -18.89
C THR A 86 5.97 -6.78 -18.69
N ALA A 87 6.59 -6.03 -17.79
CA ALA A 87 8.02 -6.10 -17.51
C ALA A 87 8.29 -6.59 -16.09
N THR A 88 9.17 -7.57 -15.96
CA THR A 88 9.66 -8.05 -14.66
C THR A 88 10.50 -6.98 -13.96
N GLY A 89 10.65 -7.08 -12.65
CA GLY A 89 11.55 -6.25 -11.86
C GLY A 89 10.91 -5.60 -10.65
N PHE A 90 11.71 -4.81 -9.94
CA PHE A 90 11.31 -4.10 -8.73
C PHE A 90 10.92 -2.65 -9.06
N LYS A 91 9.72 -2.25 -8.67
CA LYS A 91 9.12 -0.98 -9.12
C LYS A 91 8.52 -0.23 -7.96
N ALA A 92 8.87 1.04 -7.83
CA ALA A 92 8.34 1.91 -6.78
C ALA A 92 7.01 2.52 -7.21
N GLY A 93 6.03 2.47 -6.30
CA GLY A 93 4.76 3.16 -6.43
C GLY A 93 4.91 4.67 -6.21
N SER A 94 3.98 5.42 -6.78
CA SER A 94 3.87 6.87 -6.61
C SER A 94 2.41 7.31 -6.48
N GLY A 95 1.54 6.44 -5.95
CA GLY A 95 0.12 6.74 -5.74
C GLY A 95 -0.12 7.82 -4.69
N ALA A 96 -1.31 8.43 -4.72
CA ALA A 96 -1.63 9.61 -3.92
C ALA A 96 -1.84 9.33 -2.42
N GLU A 97 -2.06 8.08 -2.02
CA GLU A 97 -2.23 7.67 -0.62
C GLU A 97 -0.88 7.45 0.09
N LEU A 98 0.25 7.47 -0.63
CA LEU A 98 1.58 7.46 -0.04
C LEU A 98 1.87 8.77 0.70
N GLY A 99 2.35 8.64 1.94
CA GLY A 99 2.65 9.76 2.83
C GLY A 99 1.40 10.37 3.49
N VAL A 100 0.21 9.84 3.21
CA VAL A 100 -1.05 10.32 3.77
C VAL A 100 -1.46 9.47 4.97
N GLU A 101 -1.85 10.13 6.06
CA GLU A 101 -2.35 9.43 7.22
C GLU A 101 -3.77 8.89 6.97
N LEU A 102 -3.98 7.62 7.28
CA LEU A 102 -5.25 6.95 7.06
C LEU A 102 -6.32 7.43 8.07
N ALA A 103 -7.44 7.92 7.55
CA ALA A 103 -8.55 8.42 8.37
C ALA A 103 -9.37 7.30 9.04
N ASN A 104 -9.34 6.10 8.48
CA ASN A 104 -10.06 4.90 8.92
C ASN A 104 -9.16 3.67 8.75
N ASP A 105 -9.61 2.52 9.24
CA ASP A 105 -8.98 1.24 8.90
C ASP A 105 -9.13 1.00 7.40
N THR A 106 -8.01 0.83 6.69
CA THR A 106 -7.98 0.75 5.24
C THR A 106 -7.37 -0.57 4.80
N THR A 107 -8.11 -1.30 3.97
CA THR A 107 -7.57 -2.45 3.25
C THR A 107 -7.13 -2.01 1.86
N PHE A 108 -5.91 -2.36 1.49
CA PHE A 108 -5.37 -2.14 0.14
C PHE A 108 -5.54 -3.41 -0.68
N PHE A 109 -5.93 -3.26 -1.94
CA PHE A 109 -6.24 -4.34 -2.85
C PHE A 109 -5.34 -4.30 -4.08
N ALA A 110 -4.80 -5.46 -4.44
CA ALA A 110 -4.22 -5.68 -5.75
C ALA A 110 -5.35 -5.92 -6.75
N LYS A 111 -5.33 -5.19 -7.87
CA LYS A 111 -6.27 -5.41 -8.98
C LYS A 111 -5.51 -5.55 -10.28
N PHE A 112 -5.92 -6.50 -11.11
CA PHE A 112 -5.44 -6.63 -12.48
C PHE A 112 -6.63 -6.66 -13.43
N THR A 113 -6.72 -5.65 -14.28
CA THR A 113 -7.69 -5.59 -15.38
C THR A 113 -6.96 -5.61 -16.71
N GLN A 114 -7.58 -6.26 -17.69
CA GLN A 114 -6.98 -6.52 -18.99
C GLN A 114 -8.03 -6.43 -20.09
N THR A 115 -7.57 -6.16 -21.30
CA THR A 115 -8.36 -6.36 -22.52
C THR A 115 -7.59 -7.31 -23.45
N GLY A 116 -8.22 -7.77 -24.53
CA GLY A 116 -7.58 -8.66 -25.49
C GLY A 116 -7.57 -10.12 -25.04
N THR A 117 -6.46 -10.82 -25.29
CA THR A 117 -6.35 -12.24 -24.94
C THR A 117 -6.13 -12.37 -23.45
N ALA A 118 -6.85 -13.27 -22.78
CA ALA A 118 -6.67 -13.43 -21.34
C ALA A 118 -5.20 -13.80 -21.02
N ALA A 119 -4.56 -13.07 -20.10
CA ALA A 119 -3.25 -13.45 -19.60
C ALA A 119 -3.30 -14.87 -19.03
N THR A 120 -2.26 -15.66 -19.33
CA THR A 120 -2.08 -17.03 -18.83
C THR A 120 -0.96 -17.15 -17.81
N THR A 121 -0.29 -16.04 -17.55
CA THR A 121 0.84 -15.91 -16.62
C THR A 121 0.80 -14.54 -15.95
N GLY A 122 1.44 -14.45 -14.79
CA GLY A 122 1.54 -13.20 -14.05
C GLY A 122 1.71 -13.46 -12.56
N VAL A 123 2.81 -12.96 -12.00
CA VAL A 123 3.11 -13.08 -10.58
C VAL A 123 3.76 -11.79 -10.11
N VAL A 124 3.19 -11.19 -9.07
CA VAL A 124 3.69 -9.97 -8.42
C VAL A 124 3.75 -10.17 -6.92
N GLU A 125 4.81 -9.67 -6.30
CA GLU A 125 4.88 -9.46 -4.87
C GLU A 125 4.73 -7.97 -4.57
N PHE A 126 3.66 -7.61 -3.88
CA PHE A 126 3.47 -6.27 -3.35
C PHE A 126 4.13 -6.14 -1.99
N ILE A 127 4.82 -5.01 -1.78
CA ILE A 127 5.50 -4.68 -0.54
C ILE A 127 5.01 -3.30 -0.12
N VAL A 128 4.50 -3.18 1.10
CA VAL A 128 4.04 -1.90 1.65
C VAL A 128 4.80 -1.62 2.93
N GLU A 129 5.61 -0.57 2.93
CA GLU A 129 6.24 0.00 4.11
C GLU A 129 5.32 1.07 4.69
N PHE A 130 5.07 1.02 5.98
CA PHE A 130 4.21 1.95 6.68
C PHE A 130 4.76 2.25 8.05
N ILE A 131 4.43 3.43 8.58
CA ILE A 131 4.65 3.74 9.98
C ILE A 131 3.34 3.53 10.72
N ASN A 132 3.41 2.82 11.85
CA ASN A 132 2.27 2.61 12.73
C ASN A 132 1.74 3.95 13.25
N PRO A 133 0.44 4.04 13.60
CA PRO A 133 -0.06 5.20 14.31
C PRO A 133 0.78 5.43 15.55
N ARG A 134 1.11 6.69 15.81
CA ARG A 134 1.62 7.05 17.13
C ARG A 134 0.49 6.80 18.11
N ASN A 135 0.79 6.10 19.21
CA ASN A 135 -0.16 5.96 20.31
C ASN A 135 -0.43 7.33 20.94
N TRP A 136 -1.43 8.04 20.41
CA TRP A 136 -1.92 9.29 20.97
C TRP A 136 -2.95 9.06 22.07
N ALA A 137 -3.16 7.84 22.57
CA ALA A 137 -4.17 7.55 23.59
C ALA A 137 -3.99 8.35 24.89
N HIS A 138 -2.83 8.99 25.07
CA HIS A 138 -2.49 9.85 26.21
C HIS A 138 -2.73 11.34 25.94
N TYR A 139 -3.08 11.73 24.70
CA TYR A 139 -3.25 13.11 24.27
C TYR A 139 -4.65 13.36 23.72
N SER A 140 -5.40 14.24 24.38
CA SER A 140 -6.77 14.61 24.01
C SER A 140 -6.89 15.38 22.70
N ASN A 141 -5.79 15.91 22.15
CA ASN A 141 -5.74 16.63 20.87
C ASN A 141 -4.38 16.41 20.16
N ARG A 142 -4.37 16.33 18.82
CA ARG A 142 -3.14 16.28 18.00
C ARG A 142 -2.43 17.63 17.83
N SER A 143 -3.00 18.69 18.40
CA SER A 143 -2.43 20.03 18.32
C SER A 143 -1.13 20.08 19.12
N GLN A 144 0.00 20.08 18.41
CA GLN A 144 1.27 20.56 18.96
C GLN A 144 1.12 22.08 19.05
N GLY A 145 0.62 22.57 20.19
CA GLY A 145 0.41 24.00 20.42
C GLY A 145 1.68 24.80 20.13
N ALA A 146 1.47 26.01 19.57
CA ALA A 146 2.49 27.00 19.23
C ALA A 146 3.50 27.27 20.37
#